data_AF-Q2BXW7-F1
#
_entry.id   AF-Q2BXW7-F1
#
_cell.length_a   1.000
_cell.length_b   1.000
_cell.length_c   1.000
_cell.angle_alpha   90.00
_cell.angle_beta   90.00
_cell.angle_gamma   90.00
#
_symmetry.space_group_name_H-M   'P 1'
#
loop_
_entity.id
_entity.type
_entity.pdbx_description
1 polymer ?
#
loop_
_entity_poly.entity_id
_entity_poly.type
_entity_poly.pdbx_seq_one_letter_code
_entity_poly.pdbx_strand_id
1 'polypeptide(L)'
;MKKHVDLFYQNITKQWGSAHSLRTICELTCRNLIEFFDVHHCQLIVAYKGHWQSLVQLNEAGIQYSFPPVVISEETHADIYQSLIGKNSTHPFTTSHCDFHRAWLPLLRREQHIGWLIIDFPHTAKVDIETLSQLCTLLATEIDADLLSQTIKTENSSRQHV
;
A
#
# COMPACT_ATOMS: atom_id res chain seq x y z
N MET A 1 19.92 5.14 10.24
CA MET A 1 19.32 4.29 9.20
C MET A 1 18.85 2.94 9.76
N LYS A 2 19.72 1.95 10.03
CA LYS A 2 19.28 0.64 10.57
C LYS A 2 18.39 0.74 11.82
N LYS A 3 18.82 1.54 12.81
CA LYS A 3 18.02 1.81 14.03
C LYS A 3 16.63 2.40 13.77
N HIS A 4 16.45 3.22 12.72
CA HIS A 4 15.13 3.81 12.41
C HIS A 4 14.19 2.78 11.78
N VAL A 5 14.70 1.92 10.90
CA VAL A 5 13.94 0.83 10.29
C VAL A 5 13.55 -0.22 11.34
N ASP A 6 14.47 -0.55 12.25
CA ASP A 6 14.18 -1.50 13.35
C ASP A 6 13.07 -0.97 14.26
N LEU A 7 13.13 0.32 14.65
CA LEU A 7 12.10 0.97 15.44
C LEU A 7 10.76 1.07 14.70
N PHE A 8 10.80 1.37 13.40
CA PHE A 8 9.62 1.36 12.55
C PHE A 8 8.90 0.00 12.58
N TYR A 9 9.63 -1.10 12.39
CA TYR A 9 9.03 -2.44 12.42
C TYR A 9 8.58 -2.86 13.82
N GLN A 10 9.30 -2.48 14.87
CA GLN A 10 8.87 -2.70 16.26
C GLN A 10 7.54 -1.99 16.54
N ASN A 11 7.37 -0.75 16.07
CA ASN A 11 6.13 -0.01 16.24
C ASN A 11 4.98 -0.58 15.40
N ILE A 12 5.21 -0.84 14.11
CA ILE A 12 4.18 -1.39 13.22
C ILE A 12 3.67 -2.73 13.74
N THR A 13 4.56 -3.66 14.08
CA THR A 13 4.15 -5.00 14.53
C THR A 13 3.35 -4.93 15.84
N LYS A 14 3.76 -4.07 16.78
CA LYS A 14 3.03 -3.83 18.02
C LYS A 14 1.63 -3.25 17.77
N GLN A 15 1.53 -2.23 16.92
CA GLN A 15 0.26 -1.54 16.67
C GLN A 15 -0.70 -2.42 15.85
N TRP A 16 -0.20 -3.12 14.83
CA TRP A 16 -0.99 -4.04 14.02
C TRP A 16 -1.58 -5.19 14.84
N GLY A 17 -0.85 -5.71 15.84
CA GLY A 17 -1.38 -6.73 16.75
C GLY A 17 -2.61 -6.28 17.55
N SER A 18 -2.88 -4.98 17.62
CA SER A 18 -4.08 -4.39 18.24
C SER A 18 -5.09 -3.82 17.23
N ALA A 19 -4.80 -3.86 15.94
CA ALA A 19 -5.66 -3.33 14.91
C ALA A 19 -6.84 -4.28 14.62
N HIS A 20 -8.05 -3.73 14.49
CA HIS A 20 -9.27 -4.51 14.29
C HIS A 20 -9.80 -4.48 12.85
N SER A 21 -9.13 -3.77 11.95
CA SER A 21 -9.54 -3.67 10.54
C SER A 21 -8.37 -3.34 9.62
N LEU A 22 -8.48 -3.74 8.34
CA LEU A 22 -7.53 -3.36 7.30
C LEU A 22 -7.38 -1.84 7.19
N ARG A 23 -8.47 -1.09 7.38
CA ARG A 23 -8.44 0.37 7.45
C ARG A 23 -7.45 0.87 8.51
N THR A 24 -7.59 0.39 9.74
CA THR A 24 -6.72 0.78 10.85
C THR A 24 -5.27 0.41 10.56
N ILE A 25 -5.04 -0.77 9.99
CA ILE A 25 -3.71 -1.24 9.58
C ILE A 25 -3.07 -0.25 8.59
N CYS A 26 -3.76 0.09 7.50
CA CYS A 26 -3.23 1.00 6.49
C CYS A 26 -3.02 2.42 7.03
N GLU A 27 -3.93 2.93 7.87
CA GLU A 27 -3.79 4.24 8.50
C GLU A 27 -2.57 4.28 9.44
N LEU A 28 -2.35 3.25 10.24
CA LEU A 28 -1.16 3.12 11.10
C LEU A 28 0.12 3.04 10.27
N THR A 29 0.11 2.28 9.17
CA THR A 29 1.25 2.24 8.25
C THR A 29 1.61 3.62 7.74
N CYS A 30 0.63 4.38 7.24
CA CYS A 30 0.87 5.74 6.75
C CYS A 30 1.44 6.65 7.85
N ARG A 31 0.90 6.58 9.08
CA ARG A 31 1.41 7.37 10.21
C ARG A 31 2.86 7.03 10.56
N ASN A 32 3.21 5.74 10.57
CA ASN A 32 4.60 5.33 10.82
C ASN A 32 5.52 5.74 9.66
N LEU A 33 5.04 5.72 8.41
CA LEU A 33 5.83 6.21 7.27
C LEU A 33 6.15 7.71 7.39
N ILE A 34 5.16 8.51 7.80
CA ILE A 34 5.36 9.94 8.12
C ILE A 34 6.40 10.08 9.25
N GLU A 35 6.18 9.42 10.38
CA GLU A 35 6.99 9.61 11.59
C GLU A 35 8.46 9.18 11.40
N PHE A 36 8.70 8.05 10.75
CA PHE A 36 10.04 7.46 10.67
C PHE A 36 10.83 7.86 9.42
N PHE A 37 10.13 8.28 8.37
CA PHE A 37 10.75 8.52 7.05
C PHE A 37 10.36 9.86 6.40
N ASP A 38 9.57 10.70 7.08
CA ASP A 38 9.12 12.01 6.57
C ASP A 38 8.39 11.90 5.22
N VAL A 39 7.61 10.83 5.08
CA VAL A 39 6.83 10.53 3.87
C VAL A 39 5.57 11.39 3.87
N HIS A 40 5.39 12.21 2.84
CA HIS A 40 4.17 13.01 2.65
C HIS A 40 3.23 12.47 1.58
N HIS A 41 3.71 11.56 0.73
CA HIS A 41 2.89 10.90 -0.28
C HIS A 41 3.11 9.39 -0.26
N CYS A 42 2.01 8.65 -0.11
CA CYS A 42 2.02 7.19 -0.14
C CYS A 42 0.70 6.69 -0.71
N GLN A 43 0.73 5.67 -1.56
CA GLN A 43 -0.46 5.10 -2.14
C GLN A 43 -0.42 3.58 -2.10
N LEU A 44 -1.52 2.97 -1.65
CA LEU A 44 -1.72 1.54 -1.65
C LEU A 44 -2.72 1.17 -2.74
N ILE A 45 -2.25 0.42 -3.72
CA ILE A 45 -3.01 -0.01 -4.89
C ILE A 45 -3.20 -1.51 -4.80
N VAL A 46 -4.40 -1.99 -5.10
CA VAL A 46 -4.73 -3.42 -5.05
C VAL A 46 -5.42 -3.85 -6.35
N ALA A 47 -5.21 -5.11 -6.71
CA ALA A 47 -6.02 -5.76 -7.74
C ALA A 47 -7.40 -6.06 -7.16
N TYR A 48 -8.43 -5.38 -7.64
CA TYR A 48 -9.81 -5.60 -7.19
C TYR A 48 -10.75 -5.64 -8.40
N LYS A 49 -11.54 -6.73 -8.48
CA LYS A 49 -12.47 -6.99 -9.60
C LYS A 49 -11.83 -6.86 -11.00
N GLY A 50 -10.58 -7.33 -11.14
CA GLY A 50 -9.86 -7.35 -12.41
C GLY A 50 -9.19 -6.02 -12.81
N HIS A 51 -9.22 -5.00 -11.95
CA HIS A 51 -8.60 -3.71 -12.20
C HIS A 51 -7.68 -3.28 -11.05
N TRP A 52 -6.69 -2.43 -11.36
CA TRP A 52 -5.91 -1.73 -10.34
C TRP A 52 -6.73 -0.61 -9.73
N GLN A 53 -6.84 -0.62 -8.41
CA GLN A 53 -7.66 0.34 -7.66
C GLN A 53 -6.91 0.85 -6.43
N SER A 54 -7.09 2.12 -6.12
CA SER A 54 -6.53 2.80 -4.94
C SER A 54 -7.35 2.43 -3.70
N LEU A 55 -6.71 1.77 -2.73
CA LEU A 55 -7.30 1.43 -1.44
C LEU A 55 -7.01 2.52 -0.40
N VAL A 56 -5.77 3.04 -0.40
CA VAL A 56 -5.34 4.11 0.50
C VAL A 56 -4.51 5.13 -0.25
N GLN A 57 -4.70 6.40 0.11
CA GLN A 57 -3.85 7.49 -0.30
C GLN A 57 -3.48 8.35 0.91
N LEU A 58 -2.20 8.66 1.04
CA LEU A 58 -1.66 9.71 1.89
C LEU A 58 -1.18 10.84 0.96
N ASN A 59 -1.66 12.04 1.20
CA ASN A 59 -1.25 13.27 0.51
C ASN A 59 -1.47 14.48 1.45
N GLU A 60 -1.43 15.69 0.90
CA GLU A 60 -1.63 16.94 1.65
C GLU A 60 -2.99 17.03 2.37
N ALA A 61 -4.03 16.33 1.87
CA ALA A 61 -5.33 16.24 2.52
C ALA A 61 -5.37 15.24 3.69
N GLY A 62 -4.26 14.53 3.94
CA GLY A 62 -4.11 13.53 4.98
C GLY A 62 -4.26 12.10 4.46
N ILE A 63 -4.63 11.19 5.36
CA ILE A 63 -4.79 9.76 5.06
C ILE A 63 -6.24 9.49 4.69
N GLN A 64 -6.45 8.95 3.49
CA GLN A 64 -7.75 8.60 2.93
C GLN A 64 -7.79 7.11 2.66
N TYR A 65 -8.69 6.40 3.35
CA TYR A 65 -8.98 4.98 3.12
C TYR A 65 -10.31 4.86 2.39
N SER A 66 -10.36 4.07 1.31
CA SER A 66 -11.55 3.88 0.49
C SER A 66 -11.92 2.41 0.37
N PHE A 67 -13.12 2.05 0.84
CA PHE A 67 -13.71 0.75 0.56
C PHE A 67 -15.18 0.93 0.10
N PRO A 68 -15.54 0.47 -1.11
CA PRO A 68 -14.70 -0.23 -2.08
C PRO A 68 -13.51 0.62 -2.59
N PRO A 69 -12.42 -0.01 -3.06
CA PRO A 69 -11.28 0.71 -3.62
C PRO A 69 -11.70 1.56 -4.85
N VAL A 70 -10.99 2.65 -5.09
CA VAL A 70 -11.31 3.61 -6.15
C VAL A 70 -10.55 3.27 -7.42
N VAL A 71 -11.23 3.27 -8.56
CA VAL A 71 -10.60 3.00 -9.87
C VAL A 71 -9.51 4.01 -10.16
N ILE A 72 -8.35 3.51 -10.59
CA ILE A 72 -7.25 4.32 -11.09
C ILE A 72 -7.44 4.50 -12.60
N SER A 73 -7.64 5.74 -13.04
CA SER A 73 -7.72 6.11 -14.46
C SER A 73 -6.58 7.05 -14.83
N GLU A 74 -6.26 7.13 -16.12
CA GLU A 74 -5.29 8.09 -16.64
C GLU A 74 -5.65 9.53 -16.26
N GLU A 75 -6.93 9.89 -16.32
CA GLU A 75 -7.43 11.23 -15.98
C GLU A 75 -7.23 11.61 -14.51
N THR A 76 -7.28 10.63 -13.60
CA THR A 76 -7.23 10.87 -12.15
C THR A 76 -5.85 10.61 -11.54
N HIS A 77 -5.01 9.83 -12.24
CA HIS A 77 -3.75 9.31 -11.72
C HIS A 77 -2.66 9.24 -12.80
N ALA A 78 -2.60 10.26 -13.66
CA ALA A 78 -1.66 10.34 -14.78
C ALA A 78 -0.22 9.98 -14.38
N ASP A 79 0.22 10.44 -13.21
CA ASP A 79 1.60 10.31 -12.70
C ASP A 79 2.02 8.87 -12.38
N ILE A 80 1.05 7.95 -12.20
CA ILE A 80 1.31 6.54 -11.87
C ILE A 80 0.71 5.58 -12.90
N TYR A 81 -0.31 6.00 -13.64
CA TYR A 81 -1.09 5.13 -14.53
C TYR A 81 -0.20 4.43 -15.57
N GLN A 82 0.66 5.19 -16.25
CA GLN A 82 1.58 4.66 -17.27
C GLN A 82 2.56 3.63 -16.68
N SER A 83 3.03 3.85 -15.46
CA SER A 83 3.93 2.91 -14.77
C SER A 83 3.19 1.64 -14.34
N LEU A 84 1.93 1.76 -13.90
CA LEU A 84 1.09 0.63 -13.47
C LEU A 84 0.72 -0.30 -14.63
N ILE A 85 0.41 0.26 -15.82
CA ILE A 85 0.06 -0.55 -17.00
C ILE A 85 1.31 -1.12 -17.70
N GLY A 86 2.44 -0.41 -17.64
CA GLY A 86 3.65 -0.77 -18.37
C GLY A 86 4.61 -1.70 -17.63
N LYS A 87 4.46 -1.85 -16.31
CA LYS A 87 5.40 -2.66 -15.49
C LYS A 87 4.67 -3.69 -14.64
N ASN A 88 4.82 -4.96 -15.02
CA ASN A 88 4.56 -6.09 -14.14
C ASN A 88 5.86 -6.55 -13.47
N SER A 89 6.46 -5.69 -12.64
CA SER A 89 7.67 -6.04 -11.89
C SER A 89 7.29 -6.72 -10.58
N THR A 90 7.90 -7.87 -10.31
CA THR A 90 7.82 -8.55 -9.01
C THR A 90 8.90 -8.09 -8.04
N HIS A 91 9.77 -7.17 -8.47
CA HIS A 91 10.86 -6.64 -7.67
C HIS A 91 10.62 -5.15 -7.34
N PRO A 92 11.01 -4.71 -6.14
CA PRO A 92 11.08 -3.30 -5.79
C PRO A 92 11.90 -2.50 -6.81
N PHE A 93 11.49 -1.28 -7.11
CA PHE A 93 12.29 -0.34 -7.89
C PHE A 93 12.03 1.10 -7.50
N THR A 94 12.93 2.01 -7.88
CA THR A 94 12.72 3.46 -7.70
C THR A 94 12.58 4.18 -9.03
N THR A 95 11.81 5.25 -9.03
CA THR A 95 11.83 6.29 -10.08
C THR A 95 12.22 7.61 -9.43
N SER A 96 13.03 8.41 -10.13
CA SER A 96 13.43 9.72 -9.62
C SER A 96 12.57 10.80 -10.26
N HIS A 97 12.06 11.69 -9.43
CA HIS A 97 11.39 12.93 -9.81
C HIS A 97 12.20 14.12 -9.28
N CYS A 98 11.86 15.34 -9.67
CA CYS A 98 12.66 16.54 -9.35
C CYS A 98 12.83 16.78 -7.85
N ASP A 99 11.83 16.43 -7.04
CA ASP A 99 11.78 16.76 -5.61
C ASP A 99 11.79 15.52 -4.69
N PHE A 100 11.63 14.32 -5.24
CA PHE A 100 11.53 13.08 -4.49
C PHE A 100 12.03 11.87 -5.27
N HIS A 101 12.34 10.79 -4.54
CA HIS A 101 12.47 9.47 -5.12
C HIS A 101 11.24 8.64 -4.78
N ARG A 102 10.56 8.12 -5.80
CA ARG A 102 9.40 7.25 -5.66
C ARG A 102 9.84 5.81 -5.60
N ALA A 103 9.55 5.15 -4.50
CA ALA A 103 9.69 3.71 -4.36
C ALA A 103 8.42 3.01 -4.82
N TRP A 104 8.59 1.98 -5.63
CA TRP A 104 7.55 1.07 -6.10
C TRP A 104 7.81 -0.28 -5.47
N LEU A 105 6.96 -0.67 -4.53
CA LEU A 105 7.12 -1.90 -3.77
C LEU A 105 5.96 -2.85 -4.11
N PRO A 106 6.21 -3.97 -4.80
CA PRO A 106 5.15 -4.90 -5.17
C PRO A 106 4.63 -5.64 -3.93
N LEU A 107 3.31 -5.81 -3.86
CA LEU A 107 2.63 -6.64 -2.88
C LEU A 107 2.45 -8.02 -3.48
N LEU A 108 3.21 -8.98 -2.94
CA LEU A 108 3.20 -10.36 -3.40
C LEU A 108 2.54 -11.27 -2.37
N ARG A 109 1.62 -12.11 -2.83
CA ARG A 109 1.00 -13.16 -2.02
C ARG A 109 1.06 -14.47 -2.78
N ARG A 110 1.78 -15.46 -2.24
CA ARG A 110 1.98 -16.77 -2.90
C ARG A 110 2.45 -16.61 -4.37
N GLU A 111 3.44 -15.75 -4.57
CA GLU A 111 4.01 -15.39 -5.89
C GLU A 111 3.06 -14.63 -6.84
N GLN A 112 1.80 -14.40 -6.45
CA GLN A 112 0.88 -13.55 -7.19
C GLN A 112 1.07 -12.09 -6.78
N HIS A 113 1.18 -11.23 -7.79
CA HIS A 113 1.20 -9.79 -7.61
C HIS A 113 -0.22 -9.26 -7.40
N ILE A 114 -0.52 -8.80 -6.18
CA ILE A 114 -1.86 -8.38 -5.76
C ILE A 114 -2.00 -6.87 -5.58
N GLY A 115 -0.93 -6.11 -5.75
CA GLY A 115 -0.95 -4.67 -5.54
C GLY A 115 0.42 -4.01 -5.50
N TRP A 116 0.41 -2.69 -5.31
CA TRP A 116 1.60 -1.87 -5.13
C TRP A 116 1.48 -1.05 -3.86
N LEU A 117 2.58 -0.92 -3.14
CA LEU A 117 2.82 0.16 -2.21
C LEU A 117 3.77 1.15 -2.88
N ILE A 118 3.27 2.36 -3.15
CA ILE A 118 4.02 3.46 -3.76
C ILE A 118 4.32 4.47 -2.67
N ILE A 119 5.57 4.89 -2.53
CA ILE A 119 6.00 5.83 -1.49
C ILE A 119 6.93 6.87 -2.10
N ASP A 120 6.65 8.15 -1.86
CA ASP A 120 7.56 9.23 -2.24
C ASP A 120 8.41 9.63 -1.03
N PHE A 121 9.71 9.36 -1.13
CA PHE A 121 10.69 9.75 -0.13
C PHE A 121 11.35 11.08 -0.54
N PRO A 122 11.57 12.00 0.41
CA PRO A 122 12.39 13.19 0.13
C PRO A 122 13.81 12.76 -0.25
N HIS A 123 14.50 13.51 -1.11
CA HIS A 123 15.87 13.18 -1.54
C HIS A 123 16.88 13.06 -0.38
N THR A 124 16.59 13.70 0.75
CA THR A 124 17.39 13.63 1.98
C THR A 124 17.24 12.29 2.70
N ALA A 125 16.14 11.56 2.47
CA ALA A 125 15.89 10.27 3.08
C ALA A 125 16.78 9.20 2.43
N LYS A 126 17.76 8.71 3.18
CA LYS A 126 18.54 7.53 2.82
C LYS A 126 17.77 6.30 3.31
N VAL A 127 16.87 5.77 2.48
CA VAL A 127 16.12 4.54 2.78
C VAL A 127 16.51 3.48 1.76
N ASP A 128 16.95 2.33 2.25
CA ASP A 128 17.14 1.15 1.43
C ASP A 128 15.77 0.49 1.22
N ILE A 129 15.22 0.62 0.03
CA ILE A 129 13.85 0.18 -0.28
C ILE A 129 13.67 -1.34 -0.11
N GLU A 130 14.74 -2.13 -0.21
CA GLU A 130 14.70 -3.58 0.03
C GLU A 130 14.34 -3.90 1.48
N THR A 131 14.67 -3.01 2.41
CA THR A 131 14.30 -3.17 3.82
C THR A 131 12.80 -3.03 4.04
N LEU A 132 12.03 -2.49 3.08
CA LEU A 132 10.57 -2.36 3.15
C LEU A 132 9.83 -3.57 2.57
N SER A 133 10.53 -4.55 2.00
CA SER A 133 9.92 -5.77 1.45
C SER A 133 9.16 -6.59 2.51
N GLN A 134 9.57 -6.52 3.78
CA GLN A 134 8.83 -7.14 4.89
C GLN A 134 7.48 -6.46 5.13
N LEU A 135 7.43 -5.13 5.11
CA LEU A 135 6.18 -4.37 5.20
C LEU A 135 5.21 -4.77 4.09
N CYS A 136 5.69 -4.89 2.85
CA CYS A 136 4.87 -5.31 1.71
C CYS A 136 4.30 -6.72 1.89
N THR A 137 5.10 -7.63 2.44
CA THR A 137 4.65 -9.00 2.76
C THR A 137 3.55 -9.01 3.82
N LEU A 138 3.72 -8.20 4.86
CA LEU A 138 2.74 -8.04 5.94
C LEU A 138 1.44 -7.44 5.39
N LEU A 139 1.51 -6.33 4.64
CA LEU A 139 0.35 -5.69 4.02
C LEU A 139 -0.37 -6.63 3.06
N ALA A 140 0.38 -7.36 2.21
CA ALA A 140 -0.19 -8.32 1.28
C ALA A 140 -0.99 -9.42 1.99
N THR A 141 -0.54 -9.84 3.18
CA THR A 141 -1.23 -10.84 4.00
C THR A 141 -2.55 -10.31 4.54
N GLU A 142 -2.56 -9.09 5.06
CA GLU A 142 -3.76 -8.46 5.62
C GLU A 142 -4.80 -8.13 4.53
N ILE A 143 -4.33 -7.65 3.37
CA ILE A 143 -5.19 -7.35 2.21
C ILE A 143 -5.84 -8.62 1.68
N ASP A 144 -5.07 -9.69 1.49
CA ASP A 144 -5.58 -10.99 1.03
C ASP A 144 -6.66 -11.52 1.99
N ALA A 145 -6.40 -11.46 3.31
CA ALA A 145 -7.35 -11.90 4.33
C ALA A 145 -8.66 -11.09 4.34
N ASP A 146 -8.58 -9.75 4.27
CA ASP A 146 -9.77 -8.90 4.27
C ASP A 146 -10.56 -9.01 2.96
N LEU A 147 -9.90 -8.96 1.79
CA LEU A 147 -10.56 -9.08 0.49
C LEU A 147 -11.27 -10.43 0.33
N LEU A 148 -10.66 -11.53 0.79
CA LEU A 148 -11.32 -12.83 0.86
C LEU A 148 -12.56 -12.78 1.76
N SER A 149 -12.44 -12.19 2.95
CA SER A 149 -13.54 -12.06 3.91
C SER A 149 -14.70 -11.22 3.37
N GLN A 150 -14.41 -10.13 2.65
CA GLN A 150 -15.39 -9.25 2.01
C GLN A 150 -16.08 -9.93 0.82
N THR A 151 -15.33 -10.74 0.04
CA THR A 151 -15.90 -11.54 -1.05
C THR A 151 -16.90 -12.57 -0.52
N ILE A 152 -16.53 -13.30 0.55
CA ILE A 152 -17.42 -14.28 1.21
C ILE A 152 -18.69 -13.61 1.77
N LYS A 153 -18.57 -12.44 2.41
CA LYS A 153 -19.73 -11.68 2.91
C LYS A 153 -20.68 -11.28 1.78
N THR A 154 -20.14 -10.84 0.65
CA THR A 154 -20.92 -10.42 -0.52
C THR A 154 -21.67 -11.59 -1.17
N GLU A 155 -21.05 -12.77 -1.25
CA GLU A 155 -21.72 -13.98 -1.76
C GLU A 155 -22.85 -14.46 -0.84
N ASN A 156 -22.63 -14.41 0.48
CA ASN A 156 -23.63 -14.82 1.46
C ASN A 156 -24.81 -13.84 1.54
N SER A 157 -24.60 -12.53 1.40
CA SER A 157 -25.70 -11.56 1.31
C SER A 157 -26.50 -11.71 0.01
N SER A 158 -25.85 -12.13 -1.08
CA SER A 158 -26.51 -12.39 -2.36
C SER A 158 -27.40 -13.64 -2.34
N ARG A 159 -27.07 -14.63 -1.50
CA ARG A 159 -27.86 -15.87 -1.33
C ARG A 159 -29.04 -15.74 -0.38
N GLN A 160 -29.09 -14.70 0.48
CA GLN A 160 -30.21 -14.45 1.38
C GLN A 160 -31.33 -13.59 0.76
N HIS A 161 -31.16 -13.16 -0.49
CA HIS A 161 -32.14 -12.38 -1.27
C HIS A 161 -32.77 -13.17 -2.44
N VAL A 162 -32.84 -14.49 -2.33
CA VAL A 162 -33.60 -15.36 -3.25
C VAL A 162 -34.72 -16.06 -2.50
#